data_AF-A0A1U8HW94-F1
#
_entry.id   AF-A0A1U8HW94-F1
#
_cell.length_a   1.000
_cell.length_b   1.000
_cell.length_c   1.000
_cell.angle_alpha   90.00
_cell.angle_beta   90.00
_cell.angle_gamma   90.00
#
_symmetry.space_group_name_H-M   'P 1'
#
loop_
_entity.id
_entity.type
_entity.pdbx_description
1 polymer ?
#
loop_
_entity_poly.entity_id
_entity_poly.type
_entity_poly.pdbx_seq_one_letter_code
_entity_poly.pdbx_strand_id
1 'polypeptide(L)'
;MRGTLMLIWILIICLSQVAVQCQYYSKSLPYHPKPVKVTNLHFFFHETLGSENPTAVVIAQANIPSNHNNSSVPFATLYALDDPLKIGPEHDSEVIGNAQGLAVLAGTNTTDAVMDVDFAFTTGKFKGSSLSIFSRNPI
;
A
#
# COMPACT_ATOMS: atom_id res chain seq x y z
N MET A 1 -29.37 -42.39 42.94
CA MET A 1 -29.97 -41.04 42.72
C MET A 1 -29.22 -39.90 43.41
N ARG A 2 -28.86 -39.97 44.71
CA ARG A 2 -28.15 -38.86 45.40
C ARG A 2 -26.74 -38.54 44.85
N GLY A 3 -25.93 -39.56 44.53
CA GLY A 3 -24.58 -39.36 43.98
C GLY A 3 -24.56 -38.72 42.59
N THR A 4 -25.50 -39.10 41.72
CA THR A 4 -25.65 -38.53 40.38
C THR A 4 -26.01 -37.05 40.42
N LEU A 5 -26.86 -36.64 41.38
CA LEU A 5 -27.23 -35.24 41.55
C LEU A 5 -26.02 -34.38 41.98
N MET A 6 -25.16 -34.87 42.88
CA MET A 6 -23.93 -34.16 43.26
C MET A 6 -22.96 -33.96 42.09
N LEU A 7 -22.78 -34.99 41.25
CA LEU A 7 -21.90 -34.90 40.07
C LEU A 7 -22.39 -33.85 39.07
N ILE A 8 -23.71 -33.74 38.88
CA ILE A 8 -24.31 -32.72 38.02
C ILE A 8 -24.04 -31.31 38.55
N TRP A 9 -24.21 -31.08 39.87
CA TRP A 9 -23.92 -29.78 40.48
C TRP A 9 -22.45 -29.38 40.36
N ILE A 10 -21.51 -30.32 40.56
CA ILE A 10 -20.07 -30.07 40.40
C ILE A 10 -19.76 -29.69 38.94
N LEU A 11 -20.33 -30.40 37.97
CA LEU A 11 -20.11 -30.12 36.55
C LEU A 11 -20.65 -28.73 36.16
N ILE A 12 -21.84 -28.35 36.67
CA ILE A 12 -22.43 -27.03 36.45
C ILE A 12 -21.52 -25.93 37.00
N ILE A 13 -20.98 -26.11 38.22
CA ILE A 13 -20.06 -25.15 38.83
C ILE A 13 -18.77 -25.04 38.00
N CYS A 14 -18.15 -26.15 37.60
CA CYS A 14 -16.94 -26.13 36.77
C CYS A 14 -17.17 -25.43 35.42
N LEU A 15 -18.28 -25.69 34.74
CA LEU A 15 -18.60 -25.06 33.45
C LEU A 15 -18.84 -23.55 33.58
N SER A 16 -19.46 -23.09 34.68
CA SER A 16 -19.63 -21.66 34.95
C SER A 16 -18.30 -20.92 35.17
N GLN A 17 -17.32 -21.56 35.82
CA GLN A 17 -16.00 -20.95 36.04
C GLN A 17 -15.20 -20.80 34.74
N VAL A 18 -15.29 -21.77 33.83
CA VAL A 18 -14.66 -21.70 32.50
C VAL A 18 -15.27 -20.55 31.68
N ALA A 19 -16.60 -20.39 31.70
CA ALA A 19 -17.26 -19.28 30.98
C ALA A 19 -16.84 -17.89 31.50
N VAL A 20 -16.59 -17.75 32.81
CA VAL A 20 -16.14 -16.49 33.43
C VAL A 20 -14.67 -16.18 33.09
N GLN A 21 -13.82 -17.21 32.97
CA GLN A 21 -12.41 -17.04 32.60
C GLN A 21 -12.16 -16.92 31.08
N CYS A 22 -13.12 -17.34 30.25
CA CYS A 22 -13.07 -17.17 28.79
C CYS A 22 -13.42 -15.75 28.32
N GLN A 23 -13.83 -14.84 29.21
CA GLN A 23 -13.83 -13.42 28.87
C GLN A 23 -12.38 -12.95 28.82
N TYR A 24 -11.87 -12.68 27.62
CA TYR A 24 -10.56 -12.09 27.36
C TYR A 24 -10.34 -10.87 28.26
N TYR A 25 -9.70 -11.07 29.41
CA TYR A 25 -9.32 -9.99 30.30
C TYR A 25 -8.09 -9.30 29.71
N SER A 26 -8.34 -8.36 28.81
CA SER A 26 -7.36 -7.37 28.38
C SER A 26 -7.74 -6.04 29.01
N LYS A 27 -6.98 -5.57 30.01
CA LYS A 27 -7.03 -4.16 30.42
C LYS A 27 -6.50 -3.32 29.25
N SER A 28 -7.38 -2.89 28.35
CA SER A 28 -7.02 -1.89 27.35
C SER A 28 -6.72 -0.59 28.10
N LEU A 29 -5.49 -0.10 28.00
CA LEU A 29 -5.18 1.26 28.42
C LEU A 29 -5.99 2.24 27.56
N PRO A 30 -6.51 3.33 28.14
CA PRO A 30 -7.15 4.38 27.35
C PRO A 30 -6.16 4.87 26.28
N TYR A 31 -6.56 4.78 25.01
CA TYR A 31 -5.79 5.38 23.94
C TYR A 31 -5.89 6.90 24.07
N HIS A 32 -4.77 7.55 24.37
CA HIS A 32 -4.66 9.00 24.31
C HIS A 32 -4.13 9.38 22.92
N PRO A 33 -5.00 9.83 21.99
CA PRO A 33 -4.55 10.21 20.65
C PRO A 33 -3.51 11.33 20.74
N LYS A 34 -2.41 11.14 20.03
CA LYS A 34 -1.48 12.25 19.78
C LYS A 34 -2.20 13.30 18.92
N PRO A 35 -1.89 14.59 19.08
CA PRO A 35 -2.42 15.63 18.19
C PRO A 35 -2.15 15.27 16.73
N VAL A 36 -3.17 15.39 15.88
CA VAL A 36 -3.04 15.19 14.44
C VAL A 36 -2.09 16.25 13.88
N LYS A 37 -1.08 15.82 13.13
CA LYS A 37 -0.17 16.69 12.41
C LYS A 37 -0.50 16.62 10.92
N VAL A 38 -0.73 17.78 10.32
CA VAL A 38 -0.93 17.91 8.87
C VAL A 38 0.36 18.45 8.26
N THR A 39 0.81 17.83 7.18
CA THR A 39 1.97 18.27 6.39
C THR A 39 1.53 18.41 4.94
N ASN A 40 1.81 19.56 4.33
CA ASN A 40 1.68 19.74 2.89
C ASN A 40 3.02 19.39 2.23
N LEU A 41 3.00 18.45 1.29
CA LEU A 41 4.17 18.01 0.54
C LEU A 41 3.97 18.42 -0.92
N HIS A 42 5.02 18.98 -1.52
CA HIS A 42 5.05 19.33 -2.94
C HIS A 42 6.40 18.93 -3.50
N PHE A 43 6.37 18.09 -4.53
CA PHE A 43 7.54 17.52 -5.19
C PHE A 43 7.11 17.01 -6.57
N PHE A 44 8.09 16.65 -7.39
CA PHE A 44 7.90 16.14 -8.74
C PHE A 44 8.56 14.76 -8.83
N PHE A 45 7.85 13.73 -9.28
CA PHE A 45 8.48 12.45 -9.63
C PHE A 45 8.75 12.43 -11.13
N HIS A 46 9.89 11.89 -11.54
CA HIS A 46 10.36 11.95 -12.92
C HIS A 46 10.43 10.54 -13.52
N GLU A 47 9.38 10.14 -14.23
CA GLU A 47 9.34 8.85 -14.93
C GLU A 47 10.06 8.93 -16.29
N THR A 48 10.89 7.94 -16.58
CA THR A 48 11.58 7.80 -17.86
C THR A 48 11.39 6.40 -18.43
N LEU A 49 10.74 6.34 -19.59
CA LEU A 49 10.51 5.12 -20.37
C LEU A 49 11.41 5.10 -21.60
N GLY A 50 11.95 3.92 -21.96
CA GLY A 50 12.65 3.71 -23.22
C GLY A 50 13.93 4.54 -23.42
N SER A 51 14.52 5.06 -22.35
CA SER A 51 15.82 5.76 -22.37
C SER A 51 16.98 4.78 -22.16
N GLU A 52 18.23 5.26 -22.23
CA GLU A 52 19.41 4.46 -21.88
C GLU A 52 19.42 4.04 -20.39
N ASN A 53 18.82 4.87 -19.53
CA ASN A 53 18.69 4.64 -18.09
C ASN A 53 17.22 4.83 -17.67
N PRO A 54 16.33 3.86 -17.99
CA PRO A 54 14.92 3.99 -17.68
C PRO A 54 14.68 3.83 -16.17
N THR A 55 13.73 4.61 -15.64
CA THR A 55 13.27 4.51 -14.25
C THR A 55 12.00 3.68 -14.10
N ALA A 56 11.31 3.40 -15.21
CA ALA A 56 10.21 2.46 -15.27
C ALA A 56 10.41 1.44 -16.41
N VAL A 57 10.15 0.17 -16.10
CA VAL A 57 10.38 -0.95 -17.03
C VAL A 57 9.21 -1.92 -17.05
N VAL A 58 8.86 -2.42 -18.25
CA VAL A 58 7.84 -3.46 -18.41
C VAL A 58 8.38 -4.77 -17.86
N ILE A 59 7.66 -5.36 -16.90
CA ILE A 59 8.00 -6.67 -16.33
C ILE A 59 7.06 -7.79 -16.82
N ALA A 60 5.84 -7.44 -17.23
CA ALA A 60 4.91 -8.36 -17.87
C ALA A 60 3.93 -7.63 -18.77
N GLN A 61 3.51 -8.27 -19.85
CA GLN A 61 2.47 -7.77 -20.74
C GLN A 61 1.61 -8.94 -21.23
N ALA A 62 0.29 -8.78 -21.18
CA ALA A 62 -0.62 -9.78 -21.72
C ALA A 62 -0.51 -9.86 -23.26
N ASN A 63 -0.54 -11.07 -23.80
CA ASN A 63 -0.58 -11.31 -25.24
C ASN A 63 -2.02 -11.13 -25.76
N ILE A 64 -2.36 -9.90 -26.14
CA ILE A 64 -3.71 -9.50 -26.58
C ILE A 64 -3.68 -9.24 -28.10
N PRO A 65 -4.75 -9.58 -28.86
CA PRO A 65 -4.83 -9.29 -30.28
C PRO A 65 -4.52 -7.83 -30.63
N SER A 66 -3.76 -7.63 -31.71
CA SER A 66 -3.12 -6.36 -32.08
C SER A 66 -4.08 -5.17 -32.26
N ASN A 67 -5.36 -5.42 -32.55
CA ASN A 67 -6.37 -4.37 -32.67
C ASN A 67 -6.65 -3.63 -31.34
N HIS A 68 -6.21 -4.17 -30.20
CA HIS A 68 -6.31 -3.55 -28.87
C HIS A 68 -4.97 -3.02 -28.33
N ASN A 69 -3.87 -3.16 -29.09
CA ASN A 69 -2.50 -2.82 -28.65
C ASN A 69 -1.87 -1.62 -29.38
N ASN A 70 -2.67 -0.81 -30.09
CA ASN A 70 -2.16 0.37 -30.81
C ASN A 70 -1.84 1.59 -29.91
N SER A 71 -1.90 1.43 -28.58
CA SER A 71 -1.52 2.45 -27.60
C SER A 71 -0.01 2.41 -27.33
N SER A 72 0.61 3.58 -27.09
CA SER A 72 1.99 3.67 -26.61
C SER A 72 2.21 2.96 -25.26
N VAL A 73 1.13 2.80 -24.48
CA VAL A 73 1.07 2.06 -23.20
C VAL A 73 -0.10 1.06 -23.28
N PRO A 74 0.15 -0.20 -23.68
CA PRO A 74 -0.91 -1.18 -23.92
C PRO A 74 -1.64 -1.60 -22.63
N PHE A 75 -2.92 -1.95 -22.75
CA PHE A 75 -3.70 -2.56 -21.67
C PHE A 75 -3.02 -3.84 -21.15
N ALA A 76 -3.18 -4.10 -19.85
CA ALA A 76 -2.59 -5.25 -19.16
C ALA A 76 -1.06 -5.32 -19.27
N THR A 77 -0.42 -4.15 -19.31
CA THR A 77 1.03 -4.00 -19.14
C THR A 77 1.33 -3.67 -17.69
N LEU A 78 2.26 -4.40 -17.09
CA LEU A 78 2.75 -4.23 -15.73
C LEU A 78 4.17 -3.65 -15.76
N TYR A 79 4.36 -2.58 -15.00
CA TYR A 79 5.60 -1.85 -14.87
C TYR A 79 6.16 -2.01 -13.45
N ALA A 80 7.49 -2.09 -13.35
CA ALA A 80 8.22 -1.78 -12.13
C ALA A 80 8.79 -0.36 -12.23
N LEU A 81 8.74 0.40 -11.14
CA LEU A 81 9.12 1.81 -11.08
C LEU A 81 10.17 2.06 -9.99
N ASP A 82 11.11 2.96 -10.27
CA ASP A 82 12.05 3.59 -9.33
C ASP A 82 12.35 5.02 -9.80
N ASP A 83 11.35 5.90 -9.69
CA ASP A 83 11.41 7.26 -10.22
C ASP A 83 11.97 8.25 -9.19
N PRO A 84 12.95 9.11 -9.53
CA PRO A 84 13.47 10.09 -8.60
C PRO A 84 12.42 11.16 -8.26
N LEU A 85 12.31 11.47 -6.96
CA LEU A 85 11.55 12.62 -6.46
C LEU A 85 12.45 13.84 -6.41
N LYS A 86 12.01 14.97 -6.96
CA LYS A 86 12.76 16.21 -7.00
C LYS A 86 11.96 17.40 -6.47
N ILE A 87 12.69 18.46 -6.07
CA ILE A 87 12.08 19.72 -5.62
C ILE A 87 11.41 20.51 -6.74
N GLY A 88 11.83 20.29 -8.00
CA GLY A 88 11.37 21.03 -9.16
C GLY A 88 11.08 20.12 -10.37
N PRO A 89 10.39 20.64 -11.38
CA PRO A 89 10.16 19.93 -12.64
C PRO A 89 11.42 19.87 -13.51
N GLU A 90 12.47 20.65 -13.23
CA GLU A 90 13.69 20.69 -14.02
C GLU A 90 14.52 19.42 -13.83
N HIS A 91 15.24 19.01 -14.89
CA HIS A 91 16.04 17.79 -14.87
C HIS A 91 17.19 17.83 -13.85
N ASP A 92 17.79 19.00 -13.63
CA ASP A 92 18.91 19.24 -12.71
C ASP A 92 18.48 19.66 -11.30
N SER A 93 17.17 19.69 -11.02
CA SER A 93 16.66 19.99 -9.68
C SER A 93 17.08 18.95 -8.65
N GLU A 94 17.17 19.37 -7.38
CA GLU A 94 17.63 18.53 -6.28
C GLU A 94 16.74 17.29 -6.11
N VAL A 95 17.37 16.11 -6.07
CA VAL A 95 16.72 14.84 -5.74
C VAL A 95 16.54 14.72 -4.23
N ILE A 96 15.31 14.46 -3.80
CA ILE A 96 14.91 14.39 -2.39
C ILE A 96 14.43 13.01 -1.94
N GLY A 97 14.37 12.06 -2.88
CA GLY A 97 13.76 10.76 -2.65
C GLY A 97 13.54 9.99 -3.94
N ASN A 98 12.73 8.95 -3.84
CA ASN A 98 12.32 8.12 -4.97
C ASN A 98 10.92 7.52 -4.75
N ALA A 99 10.23 7.26 -5.86
CA ALA A 99 8.96 6.58 -5.94
C ALA A 99 9.20 5.16 -6.46
N GLN A 100 9.04 4.16 -5.60
CA GLN A 100 9.27 2.76 -5.92
C GLN A 100 7.99 1.96 -5.85
N GLY A 101 7.75 1.11 -6.85
CA GLY A 101 6.55 0.28 -6.82
C GLY A 101 6.18 -0.34 -8.15
N LEU A 102 4.88 -0.55 -8.32
CA LEU A 102 4.28 -1.20 -9.48
C LEU A 102 3.18 -0.33 -10.07
N ALA A 103 3.04 -0.35 -11.39
CA ALA A 103 1.89 0.22 -12.08
C ALA A 103 1.37 -0.77 -13.10
N VAL A 104 0.05 -0.96 -13.15
CA VAL A 104 -0.61 -1.81 -14.15
C VAL A 104 -1.62 -1.01 -14.94
N LEU A 105 -1.57 -1.11 -16.28
CA LEU A 105 -2.57 -0.52 -17.16
C LEU A 105 -3.83 -1.36 -17.08
N ALA A 106 -4.79 -0.93 -16.26
CA ALA A 106 -5.99 -1.67 -15.90
C ALA A 106 -7.26 -1.18 -16.65
N GLY A 107 -7.18 -0.07 -17.37
CA GLY A 107 -8.28 0.44 -18.18
C GLY A 107 -8.49 -0.37 -19.47
N THR A 108 -9.65 -0.99 -19.65
CA THR A 108 -9.97 -1.77 -20.86
C THR A 108 -10.32 -0.89 -22.06
N ASN A 109 -10.89 0.30 -21.80
CA ASN A 109 -11.33 1.28 -22.80
C ASN A 109 -10.70 2.67 -22.57
N THR A 110 -9.74 2.76 -21.65
CA THR A 110 -9.12 3.99 -21.17
C THR A 110 -7.64 3.74 -20.86
N THR A 111 -6.82 4.78 -20.90
CA THR A 111 -5.41 4.70 -20.50
C THR A 111 -5.28 4.95 -19.00
N ASP A 112 -5.92 4.10 -18.19
CA ASP A 112 -5.83 4.19 -16.73
C ASP A 112 -4.82 3.19 -16.20
N ALA A 113 -3.84 3.70 -15.45
CA ALA A 113 -3.01 2.88 -14.60
C ALA A 113 -3.63 2.73 -13.20
N VAL A 114 -3.28 1.65 -12.52
CA VAL A 114 -3.39 1.54 -11.06
C VAL A 114 -1.98 1.41 -10.54
N MET A 115 -1.61 2.32 -9.63
CA MET A 115 -0.28 2.41 -9.04
C MET A 115 -0.33 1.93 -7.60
N ASP A 116 0.64 1.10 -7.22
CA ASP A 116 0.99 0.77 -5.83
C ASP A 116 2.45 1.21 -5.64
N VAL A 117 2.63 2.41 -5.09
CA VAL A 117 3.92 3.12 -5.08
C VAL A 117 4.22 3.70 -3.71
N ASP A 118 5.43 3.46 -3.23
CA ASP A 118 6.02 4.07 -2.05
C ASP A 118 6.85 5.31 -2.42
N PHE A 119 6.46 6.47 -1.90
CA PHE A 119 7.18 7.72 -2.04
C PHE A 119 8.11 7.91 -0.84
N ALA A 120 9.36 7.47 -0.97
CA ALA A 120 10.36 7.52 0.08
C ALA A 120 11.17 8.81 0.03
N PHE A 121 11.30 9.50 1.17
CA PHE A 121 12.13 10.69 1.31
C PHE A 121 13.51 10.31 1.84
N THR A 122 14.57 10.69 1.13
CA THR A 122 15.96 10.37 1.50
C THR A 122 16.71 11.59 2.05
N THR A 123 16.12 12.79 1.95
CA THR A 123 16.66 14.05 2.44
C THR A 123 15.63 14.84 3.26
N GLY A 124 16.05 15.99 3.81
CA GLY A 124 15.16 16.91 4.52
C GLY A 124 14.58 16.37 5.82
N LYS A 125 13.51 17.03 6.29
CA LYS A 125 12.84 16.76 7.58
C LYS A 125 12.26 15.34 7.68
N PHE A 126 11.88 14.75 6.55
CA PHE A 126 11.21 13.45 6.48
C PHE A 126 12.13 12.32 6.02
N LYS A 127 13.46 12.56 6.00
CA LYS A 127 14.45 11.54 5.66
C LYS A 127 14.19 10.23 6.40
N GLY A 128 14.07 9.13 5.65
CA GLY A 128 13.78 7.80 6.15
C GLY A 128 12.29 7.51 6.40
N SER A 129 11.40 8.45 6.08
CA SER A 129 9.95 8.24 6.06
C SER A 129 9.46 8.05 4.63
N SER A 130 8.27 7.47 4.48
CA SER A 130 7.61 7.33 3.18
C SER A 130 6.10 7.52 3.25
N LEU A 131 5.48 7.68 2.08
CA LEU A 131 4.04 7.67 1.87
C LEU A 131 3.71 6.64 0.79
N SER A 132 2.94 5.62 1.13
CA SER A 132 2.47 4.64 0.15
C SER A 132 1.11 5.05 -0.42
N ILE A 133 0.98 4.98 -1.75
CA ILE A 133 -0.24 5.30 -2.48
C ILE A 133 -0.64 4.07 -3.29
N PHE A 134 -1.84 3.55 -3.01
CA PHE A 134 -2.52 2.58 -3.86
C PHE A 134 -3.75 3.25 -4.48
N SER A 135 -3.63 3.68 -5.73
CA SER A 135 -4.67 4.48 -6.38
C SER A 135 -4.68 4.31 -7.90
N ARG A 136 -5.85 4.60 -8.48
CA ARG A 136 -5.99 4.83 -9.92
C ARG A 136 -5.25 6.11 -10.33
N ASN A 137 -4.59 6.05 -11.47
CA ASN A 137 -3.91 7.15 -12.14
C ASN A 137 -4.38 7.21 -13.61
N PRO A 138 -5.32 8.12 -13.94
CA PRO A 138 -5.71 8.38 -15.33
C PRO A 138 -4.57 9.10 -16.06
N ILE A 139 -4.01 8.48 -17.10
CA ILE A 139 -2.87 8.98 -17.89
C ILE A 139 -3.37 9.59 -19.22
#